data_AF-A0A7V8JJS6-F1
#
_entry.id   AF-A0A7V8JJS6-F1
#
_cell.length_a   1.000
_cell.length_b   1.000
_cell.length_c   1.000
_cell.angle_alpha   90.00
_cell.angle_beta   90.00
_cell.angle_gamma   90.00
#
_symmetry.space_group_name_H-M   'P 1'
#
loop_
_entity.id
_entity.type
_entity.pdbx_description
1 polymer ?
#
loop_
_entity_poly.entity_id
_entity_poly.type
_entity_poly.pdbx_seq_one_letter_code
_entity_poly.pdbx_strand_id
1 'polypeptide(L)'
;MAENKDAHYLVALGRAIEHAAAALPEGWQITIEVERGSGSVLLYTPEGDEVDEGFGGGDHFYEEVEEAIAYACAMDTRTAALEEVPQS
;
A
#
# COMPACT_ATOMS: atom_id res chain seq x y z
N MET A 1 -21.87 -8.63 25.17
CA MET A 1 -21.17 -7.35 24.90
C MET A 1 -20.35 -7.58 23.65
N ALA A 2 -20.83 -7.12 22.49
CA ALA A 2 -20.02 -7.14 21.29
C ALA A 2 -18.91 -6.11 21.51
N GLU A 3 -17.67 -6.58 21.63
CA GLU A 3 -16.48 -5.75 21.68
C GLU A 3 -16.52 -4.77 20.50
N ASN A 4 -16.14 -3.51 20.74
CA ASN A 4 -16.18 -2.42 19.76
C ASN A 4 -15.07 -2.60 18.70
N LYS A 5 -15.11 -3.73 17.99
CA LYS A 5 -14.18 -4.10 16.90
C LYS A 5 -14.20 -3.05 15.79
N ASP A 6 -15.36 -2.42 15.59
CA ASP A 6 -15.57 -1.40 14.57
C ASP A 6 -14.72 -0.15 14.81
N ALA A 7 -14.60 0.33 16.05
CA ALA A 7 -13.77 1.49 16.35
C ALA A 7 -12.27 1.20 16.19
N HIS A 8 -11.82 0.01 16.60
CA HIS A 8 -10.42 -0.40 16.43
C HIS A 8 -10.07 -0.55 14.95
N TYR A 9 -10.99 -1.11 14.16
CA TYR A 9 -10.84 -1.25 12.71
C TYR A 9 -10.75 0.10 12.00
N LEU A 10 -11.64 1.05 12.33
CA LEU A 10 -11.61 2.40 11.75
C LEU A 10 -10.32 3.16 12.10
N VAL A 11 -9.80 2.99 13.32
CA VAL A 11 -8.51 3.58 13.74
C VAL A 11 -7.34 2.95 12.99
N ALA A 12 -7.34 1.63 12.78
CA ALA A 12 -6.29 0.93 12.03
C ALA A 12 -6.27 1.35 10.55
N LEU A 13 -7.44 1.41 9.91
CA LEU A 13 -7.56 1.88 8.52
C LEU A 13 -7.10 3.33 8.36
N GLY A 14 -7.49 4.22 9.29
CA GLY A 14 -7.04 5.61 9.28
C GLY A 14 -5.52 5.73 9.33
N ARG A 15 -4.87 4.93 10.20
CA ARG A 15 -3.41 4.90 10.29
C ARG A 15 -2.74 4.38 9.02
N ALA A 16 -3.30 3.34 8.40
CA ALA A 16 -2.76 2.81 7.14
C ALA A 16 -2.83 3.85 6.02
N ILE A 17 -3.92 4.62 5.94
CA ILE A 17 -4.05 5.71 4.95
C ILE A 17 -3.07 6.85 5.24
N GLU A 18 -2.92 7.25 6.51
CA GLU A 18 -1.92 8.26 6.91
C GLU A 18 -0.49 7.79 6.60
N HIS A 19 -0.21 6.50 6.81
CA HIS A 19 1.07 5.90 6.46
C HIS A 19 1.30 5.91 4.95
N ALA A 20 0.30 5.53 4.15
CA ALA A 20 0.37 5.60 2.68
C ALA A 20 0.74 7.01 2.22
N ALA A 21 0.07 8.03 2.76
CA ALA A 21 0.33 9.42 2.40
C ALA A 21 1.74 9.90 2.76
N ALA A 22 2.38 9.28 3.76
CA ALA A 22 3.70 9.67 4.24
C ALA A 22 4.84 8.84 3.65
N ALA A 23 4.61 7.57 3.33
CA ALA A 23 5.64 6.59 3.01
C ALA A 23 5.64 6.13 1.55
N LEU A 24 4.60 6.45 0.77
CA LEU A 24 4.56 6.08 -0.64
C LEU A 24 5.73 6.76 -1.39
N PRO A 25 6.58 6.00 -2.10
CA PRO A 25 7.73 6.57 -2.79
C PRO A 25 7.33 7.51 -3.94
N GLU A 26 8.26 8.35 -4.38
CA GLU A 26 8.00 9.29 -5.48
C GLU A 26 7.60 8.56 -6.76
N GLY A 27 6.60 9.09 -7.48
CA GLY A 27 6.08 8.52 -8.72
C GLY A 27 5.09 7.38 -8.54
N TRP A 28 5.13 6.65 -7.42
CA TRP A 28 4.16 5.61 -7.14
C TRP A 28 2.78 6.18 -6.85
N GLN A 29 1.74 5.44 -7.22
CA GLN A 29 0.36 5.81 -6.94
C GLN A 29 -0.39 4.63 -6.30
N ILE A 30 -1.11 4.93 -5.22
CA ILE A 30 -2.04 4.01 -4.58
C ILE A 30 -3.47 4.54 -4.74
N THR A 31 -4.38 3.67 -5.15
CA THR A 31 -5.82 3.95 -5.24
C THR A 31 -6.55 3.01 -4.30
N ILE A 32 -7.32 3.58 -3.38
CA ILE A 32 -8.16 2.83 -2.42
C ILE A 32 -9.61 3.03 -2.83
N GLU A 33 -10.26 1.98 -3.29
CA GLU A 33 -11.66 2.01 -3.67
C GLU A 33 -12.49 1.34 -2.57
N VAL A 34 -13.56 2.03 -2.14
CA VAL A 34 -14.42 1.56 -1.07
C VAL A 34 -15.86 1.48 -1.58
N GLU A 35 -16.42 0.28 -1.53
CA GLU A 35 -17.81 0.01 -1.84
C GLU A 35 -18.56 -0.53 -0.62
N ARG A 36 -19.89 -0.64 -0.72
CA ARG A 36 -20.70 -1.15 0.38
C ARG A 36 -20.42 -2.66 0.57
N GLY A 37 -19.61 -2.98 1.57
CA GLY A 37 -19.26 -4.36 1.92
C GLY A 37 -18.10 -4.94 1.11
N SER A 38 -17.37 -4.09 0.38
CA SER A 38 -16.18 -4.47 -0.37
C SER A 38 -15.19 -3.30 -0.39
N GLY A 39 -13.90 -3.60 -0.48
CA GLY A 39 -12.86 -2.63 -0.77
C GLY A 39 -11.82 -3.26 -1.68
N SER A 40 -11.13 -2.45 -2.47
CA SER A 40 -9.99 -2.87 -3.29
C SER A 40 -8.84 -1.88 -3.11
N VAL A 41 -7.63 -2.43 -3.11
CA VAL A 41 -6.39 -1.65 -3.11
C VAL A 41 -5.70 -1.90 -4.44
N LEU A 42 -5.48 -0.84 -5.19
CA LEU A 42 -4.79 -0.85 -6.47
C LEU A 42 -3.48 -0.08 -6.32
N LEU A 43 -2.38 -0.70 -6.72
CA LEU A 43 -1.05 -0.09 -6.70
C LEU A 43 -0.54 0.07 -8.13
N TYR A 44 0.02 1.24 -8.43
CA TYR A 44 0.58 1.56 -9.75
C TYR A 44 2.05 1.95 -9.61
N THR A 45 2.88 1.47 -10.53
CA THR A 45 4.29 1.84 -10.62
C THR A 45 4.45 3.29 -11.09
N PRO A 46 5.64 3.89 -10.97
CA PRO A 46 5.93 5.23 -11.51
C PRO A 46 5.67 5.38 -13.01
N GLU A 47 5.76 4.29 -13.77
CA GLU A 47 5.47 4.25 -15.21
C GLU A 47 3.97 4.21 -15.52
N GLY A 48 3.12 4.03 -14.49
CA GLY A 48 1.67 3.93 -14.60
C GLY A 48 1.16 2.51 -14.85
N ASP A 49 2.01 1.49 -14.74
CA ASP A 49 1.60 0.09 -14.85
C ASP A 49 0.97 -0.38 -13.52
N GLU A 50 -0.14 -1.12 -13.60
CA GLU A 50 -0.77 -1.72 -12.42
C GLU A 50 0.06 -2.91 -11.92
N VAL A 51 0.30 -2.93 -10.61
CA VAL A 51 0.96 -4.06 -9.95
C VAL A 51 -0.09 -5.13 -9.66
N ASP A 52 -0.09 -6.19 -10.46
CA ASP A 52 -0.93 -7.40 -10.28
C ASP A 52 -0.34 -8.32 -9.19
N GLU A 53 0.02 -7.76 -8.05
CA GLU A 53 0.18 -8.53 -6.81
C GLU A 53 -1.17 -8.53 -6.12
N GLY A 54 -1.65 -9.71 -5.72
CA GLY A 54 -3.01 -9.90 -5.20
C GLY A 54 -3.24 -9.30 -3.82
N PHE A 55 -3.28 -7.97 -3.72
CA PHE A 55 -3.66 -7.21 -2.53
C PHE A 55 -5.17 -7.36 -2.29
N GLY A 56 -5.58 -8.50 -1.74
CA GLY A 56 -6.99 -8.85 -1.52
C GLY A 56 -7.21 -10.13 -0.72
N GLY A 57 -6.16 -10.61 -0.04
CA GLY A 57 -6.16 -11.86 0.74
C GLY A 57 -6.07 -11.66 2.24
N GLY A 58 -6.03 -10.42 2.72
CA GLY A 58 -5.94 -10.09 4.15
C GLY A 58 -7.23 -10.41 4.89
N ASP A 59 -7.13 -10.69 6.19
CA ASP A 59 -8.33 -10.85 7.03
C ASP A 59 -9.04 -9.50 7.23
N HIS A 60 -8.30 -8.40 7.04
CA HIS A 60 -8.77 -7.03 7.19
C HIS A 60 -8.25 -6.10 6.09
N PHE A 61 -9.11 -5.19 5.60
CA PHE A 61 -8.79 -4.23 4.53
C PHE A 61 -7.57 -3.34 4.81
N TYR A 62 -7.30 -3.00 6.08
CA TYR A 62 -6.10 -2.19 6.41
C TYR A 62 -4.79 -2.96 6.15
N GLU A 63 -4.83 -4.29 6.21
CA GLU A 63 -3.65 -5.14 5.97
C GLU A 63 -3.28 -5.11 4.49
N GLU A 64 -4.28 -5.09 3.61
CA GLU A 64 -4.09 -4.97 2.16
C GLU A 64 -3.44 -3.62 1.79
N VAL A 65 -3.82 -2.53 2.47
CA VAL A 65 -3.19 -1.21 2.31
C VAL A 65 -1.74 -1.23 2.76
N GLU A 66 -1.45 -1.79 3.94
CA GLU A 66 -0.07 -1.88 4.47
C GLU A 66 0.81 -2.78 3.61
N GLU A 67 0.26 -3.87 3.06
CA GLU A 67 0.97 -4.78 2.16
C GLU A 67 1.37 -4.08 0.86
N ALA A 68 0.44 -3.33 0.25
CA ALA A 68 0.72 -2.55 -0.96
C ALA A 68 1.82 -1.49 -0.72
N ILE A 69 1.80 -0.79 0.43
CA ILE A 69 2.85 0.18 0.80
C ILE A 69 4.18 -0.52 0.98
N ALA A 70 4.21 -1.63 1.74
CA ALA A 70 5.44 -2.37 1.99
C ALA A 70 6.07 -2.88 0.69
N TYR A 71 5.24 -3.33 -0.27
CA TYR A 71 5.71 -3.73 -1.59
C TYR A 71 6.34 -2.56 -2.36
N ALA A 72 5.65 -1.40 -2.43
CA ALA A 72 6.17 -0.22 -3.12
C ALA A 72 7.53 0.22 -2.55
N CYS A 73 7.66 0.30 -1.22
CA CYS A 73 8.92 0.64 -0.56
C CYS A 73 10.04 -0.38 -0.84
N ALA A 74 9.72 -1.68 -0.86
CA ALA A 74 10.70 -2.73 -1.12
C ALA A 74 11.20 -2.71 -2.57
N MET A 75 10.34 -2.36 -3.54
CA MET A 75 10.69 -2.27 -4.96
C MET A 75 11.48 -1.00 -5.27
N ASP A 76 11.12 0.13 -4.67
CA ASP A 76 11.86 1.40 -4.80
C ASP A 76 13.31 1.27 -4.31
N THR A 77 13.51 0.61 -3.17
CA THR A 77 14.85 0.33 -2.62
C THR A 77 15.70 -0.56 -3.53
N ARG A 78 15.09 -1.35 -4.42
CA ARG A 78 15.80 -2.26 -5.34
C ARG A 78 16.24 -1.56 -6.63
N THR A 79 15.60 -0.45 -6.99
CA THR A 79 15.94 0.34 -8.18
C THR A 79 17.15 1.25 -7.94
N ALA A 80 17.28 1.82 -6.74
CA ALA A 80 18.43 2.66 -6.35
C ALA A 80 19.78 1.92 -6.35
N ALA A 81 19.81 0.59 -6.22
CA ALA A 81 21.04 -0.19 -6.15
C ALA A 81 21.75 -0.41 -7.50
N LEU A 82 21.15 -0.02 -8.63
CA LEU A 82 21.72 -0.22 -9.97
C LEU A 82 22.34 1.05 -10.59
N GLU A 83 22.20 2.22 -9.97
CA GLU A 83 22.72 3.48 -10.51
C GLU A 83 24.11 3.91 -10.00
N GLU A 84 24.67 3.25 -8.98
CA GLU A 84 26.00 3.58 -8.44
C GLU A 84 27.13 2.67 -8.96
N VAL A 85 27.40 2.70 -10.27
CA VAL A 85 28.71 2.28 -10.80
C VAL A 85 29.46 3.49 -11.35
N PRO A 86 30.30 4.16 -10.54
CA PRO A 86 31.29 5.08 -11.08
C PRO A 86 32.33 4.28 -11.88
N GLN A 87 32.22 4.32 -13.21
CA GLN A 87 33.28 3.88 -14.13
C GLN A 87 34.54 4.71 -13.81
N SER A 88 35.54 4.06 -13.21
CA SER A 88 36.90 4.60 -13.06
C SER A 88 37.77 4.18 -14.23
#